data_AF-A0A953U3Z3-F1
#
_entry.id   AF-A0A953U3Z3-F1
#
_cell.length_a   1.000
_cell.length_b   1.000
_cell.length_c   1.000
_cell.angle_alpha   90.00
_cell.angle_beta   90.00
_cell.angle_gamma   90.00
#
_symmetry.space_group_name_H-M   'P 1'
#
loop_
_entity.id
_entity.type
_entity.pdbx_description
1 polymer ?
#
loop_
_entity_poly.entity_id
_entity_poly.type
_entity_poly.pdbx_seq_one_letter_code
_entity_poly.pdbx_strand_id
1 'polypeptide(L)' 'MDYLLKTEPSEYSFADLQRDGTTIWDGVSNPVALKNLRAMKPGTRLVIYETG' A
#
# COMPACT_ATOMS: atom_id res chain seq x y z
N MET A 1 -1.30 11.69 -10.05
CA MET A 1 0.04 11.09 -9.86
C MET A 1 -0.22 9.82 -9.09
N ASP A 2 0.21 8.70 -9.64
CA ASP A 2 -0.18 7.39 -9.14
C ASP A 2 0.92 6.86 -8.22
N TYR A 3 0.55 6.14 -7.18
CA TYR A 3 1.50 5.51 -6.26
C TYR A 3 1.48 4.01 -6.40
N LEU A 4 2.64 3.39 -6.23
CA LEU A 4 2.80 1.95 -6.16
C LEU A 4 3.15 1.57 -4.72
N LEU A 5 2.36 0.68 -4.14
CA LEU A 5 2.57 0.12 -2.81
C LEU A 5 2.94 -1.35 -2.98
N LYS A 6 3.98 -1.78 -2.24
CA LYS A 6 4.47 -3.15 -2.30
C LYS A 6 3.97 -3.92 -1.07
N THR A 7 3.63 -5.18 -1.25
CA THR A 7 3.25 -6.09 -0.15
C THR A 7 3.76 -7.49 -0.45
N GLU A 8 4.08 -8.25 0.60
CA GLU A 8 4.35 -9.69 0.49
C GLU A 8 3.01 -10.43 0.65
N PRO A 9 2.57 -11.26 -0.32
CA PRO A 9 1.28 -11.96 -0.25
C PRO A 9 1.14 -12.88 0.96
N SER A 10 2.25 -13.32 1.54
CA SER A 10 2.29 -14.14 2.75
C SER A 10 1.96 -13.36 4.02
N GLU A 11 2.12 -12.03 3.99
CA GLU A 11 1.78 -11.13 5.10
C GLU A 11 0.41 -10.48 4.87
N TYR A 12 0.20 -9.88 3.70
CA TYR A 12 -1.09 -9.30 3.31
C TYR A 12 -1.23 -9.24 1.79
N SER A 13 -2.15 -10.03 1.23
CA SER A 13 -2.34 -10.11 -0.22
C SER A 13 -3.29 -9.04 -0.76
N PHE A 14 -3.27 -8.81 -2.07
CA PHE A 14 -4.28 -7.99 -2.73
C PHE A 14 -5.68 -8.60 -2.62
N ALA A 15 -5.79 -9.94 -2.59
CA ALA A 15 -7.06 -10.63 -2.39
C ALA A 15 -7.64 -10.33 -1.00
N ASP A 16 -6.80 -10.23 0.03
CA ASP A 16 -7.23 -9.82 1.37
C ASP A 16 -7.73 -8.37 1.36
N LEU A 17 -7.03 -7.46 0.69
CA LEU A 17 -7.51 -6.08 0.53
C LEU A 17 -8.87 -6.01 -0.17
N GLN A 18 -9.09 -6.81 -1.20
CA GLN A 18 -10.39 -6.87 -1.88
C GLN A 18 -11.51 -7.40 -0.98
N ARG A 19 -11.21 -8.39 -0.13
CA ARG A 19 -12.15 -8.96 0.84
C ARG A 19 -12.48 -7.98 1.96
N ASP A 20 -11.48 -7.29 2.49
CA ASP A 20 -11.61 -6.39 3.64
C ASP A 20 -12.17 -5.01 3.23
N GLY A 21 -11.97 -4.62 1.98
CA GLY A 21 -12.41 -3.35 1.39
C GLY A 21 -11.55 -2.15 1.80
N THR A 22 -11.02 -2.14 3.02
CA THR A 22 -10.07 -1.13 3.52
C THR A 22 -9.10 -1.75 4.51
N THR A 23 -7.88 -1.24 4.55
CA THR A 23 -6.87 -1.64 5.53
C THR A 23 -6.03 -0.45 6.00
N ILE A 24 -5.27 -0.64 7.08
CA ILE A 24 -4.21 0.28 7.50
C ILE A 24 -2.93 -0.16 6.79
N TRP A 25 -2.30 0.74 6.05
CA TRP A 25 -1.01 0.46 5.41
C TRP A 25 0.14 0.79 6.37
N ASP A 26 0.41 -0.13 7.29
CA ASP A 26 1.47 -0.02 8.30
C ASP A 26 2.76 -0.76 7.88
N GLY A 27 3.66 -1.04 8.83
CA GLY A 27 4.93 -1.74 8.57
C GLY A 27 6.01 -0.97 7.80
N VAL A 28 5.70 0.21 7.24
CA VAL A 28 6.65 0.99 6.43
C VAL A 28 7.67 1.74 7.29
N SER A 29 8.94 1.33 7.22
CA SER A 29 10.05 1.97 7.95
C SER A 29 10.95 2.86 7.08
N ASN A 30 10.89 2.73 5.75
CA ASN A 30 11.73 3.51 4.84
C ASN A 30 11.32 5.01 4.87
N PRO A 31 12.23 5.96 5.18
CA PRO A 31 11.89 7.37 5.30
C PRO A 31 11.31 8.02 4.03
N VAL A 32 11.75 7.60 2.84
CA VAL A 32 11.24 8.10 1.57
C VAL A 32 9.84 7.57 1.29
N ALA A 33 9.59 6.29 1.58
CA ALA A 33 8.25 5.71 1.47
C ALA A 33 7.26 6.39 2.44
N LEU A 34 7.68 6.64 3.68
CA LEU A 34 6.88 7.40 4.66
C LEU A 34 6.56 8.82 4.19
N LYS A 35 7.54 9.51 3.58
CA LYS A 35 7.30 10.84 2.98
C LYS A 35 6.24 10.78 1.88
N ASN A 36 6.30 9.75 1.03
CA ASN A 36 5.32 9.56 -0.05
C ASN A 36 3.93 9.24 0.50
N LEU A 37 3.82 8.33 1.49
CA LEU A 37 2.55 8.00 2.16
C LEU A 37 1.89 9.25 2.77
N ARG A 38 2.66 10.09 3.45
CA ARG A 38 2.17 11.35 4.04
C ARG A 38 1.71 12.38 3.00
N ALA A 39 2.20 12.28 1.76
CA ALA A 39 1.82 13.18 0.67
C ALA A 39 0.58 12.71 -0.10
N MET A 40 0.13 11.46 0.11
CA MET A 40 -1.06 10.93 -0.55
C MET A 40 -2.33 11.65 -0.07
N LYS A 41 -3.25 11.91 -1.00
CA LYS A 41 -4.55 12.52 -0.70
C LYS A 41 -5.69 11.52 -0.92
N PRO A 42 -6.83 11.64 -0.21
CA PRO A 42 -8.02 10.85 -0.51
C PRO A 42 -8.39 10.91 -1.99
N GLY A 43 -8.75 9.76 -2.57
CA GLY A 43 -9.06 9.63 -4.01
C GLY A 43 -7.84 9.47 -4.93
N THR A 44 -6.62 9.44 -4.39
CA THR A 44 -5.43 9.12 -5.19
C THR A 44 -5.47 7.68 -5.67
N ARG A 45 -5.12 7.44 -6.94
CA ARG A 45 -5.04 6.10 -7.52
C ARG A 45 -3.80 5.38 -7.03
N LEU A 46 -3.98 4.14 -6.60
CA LEU A 46 -2.94 3.27 -6.08
C LEU A 46 -2.82 2.02 -6.96
N VAL A 47 -1.60 1.52 -7.12
CA VAL A 47 -1.28 0.21 -7.67
C VAL A 47 -0.70 -0.62 -6.54
N ILE A 48 -1.31 -1.77 -6.25
CA ILE A 48 -0.76 -2.74 -5.30
C ILE A 48 0.08 -3.73 -6.08
N TYR A 49 1.34 -3.91 -5.67
CA TYR A 49 2.29 -4.80 -6.29
C TYR A 49 2.75 -5.85 -5.28
N GLU A 50 2.45 -7.11 -5.58
CA GLU A 50 2.87 -8.25 -4.80
C GLU A 50 4.32 -8.61 -5.12
N THR A 51 5.19 -8.57 -4.12
CA THR A 51 6.57 -9.06 -4.20
C THR A 51 6.69 -10.48 -3.66
N GLY A 52 7.84 -11.10 -3.89
CA GLY A 52 8.21 -12.40 -3.33
C GLY A 52 9.68 -12.44 -2.96
#